data_AF-A0A2S8NSS7-F1
#
_entry.id   AF-A0A2S8NSS7-F1
#
_cell.length_a   1.000
_cell.length_b   1.000
_cell.length_c   1.000
_cell.angle_alpha   90.00
_cell.angle_beta   90.00
_cell.angle_gamma   90.00
#
_symmetry.space_group_name_H-M   'P 1'
#
loop_
_entity.id
_entity.type
_entity.pdbx_description
1 polymer ?
#
loop_
_entity_poly.entity_id
_entity_poly.type
_entity_poly.pdbx_seq_one_letter_code
_entity_poly.pdbx_strand_id
1 'polypeptide(L)'
;VKDTYYQDDGKTIKKIFEYDKNNSSKIKEIYYQSDGKTIQNIIEYDKVTLNQIKSTYYKNDGKTIQKIIEYDKDNGKQVKEIEYADVIFLGEQKITKIINEYDKNTGNMIKKTKYEFDGKTIDWVKEYDKDTGKEIKYTYYKDDGKIWYIYEYNELTGNITRTIMYKDDGKTIDTITQH
;
A
#
# COMPACT_ATOMS: atom_id res chain seq x y z
N VAL A 1 12.85 27.00 -3.46
CA VAL A 1 13.72 27.39 -2.32
C VAL A 1 13.91 26.16 -1.43
N LYS A 2 14.93 26.09 -0.56
CA LYS A 2 15.07 24.99 0.39
C LYS A 2 15.43 25.49 1.79
N ASP A 3 14.81 24.91 2.80
CA ASP A 3 15.19 25.08 4.21
C ASP A 3 15.81 23.80 4.73
N THR A 4 16.90 23.92 5.49
CA THR A 4 17.58 22.77 6.12
C THR A 4 17.55 22.96 7.62
N TYR A 5 17.05 21.93 8.32
CA TYR A 5 17.00 21.90 9.77
C TYR A 5 17.97 20.85 10.26
N TYR A 6 18.75 21.20 11.27
CA TYR A 6 19.75 20.33 11.87
C TYR A 6 19.24 19.68 13.15
N GLN A 7 19.89 18.60 13.56
CA GLN A 7 19.74 18.00 14.87
C GLN A 7 20.34 18.92 15.94
N ASP A 8 20.22 18.54 17.21
CA ASP A 8 20.69 19.34 18.35
C ASP A 8 22.21 19.59 18.34
N ASP A 9 22.98 18.75 17.63
CA ASP A 9 24.41 18.94 17.41
C ASP A 9 24.77 20.07 16.42
N GLY A 10 23.76 20.66 15.77
CA GLY A 10 23.90 21.75 14.80
C GLY A 10 24.63 21.40 13.51
N LYS A 11 24.97 20.12 13.29
CA LYS A 11 25.77 19.65 12.13
C LYS A 11 25.03 18.61 11.31
N THR A 12 24.32 17.73 11.98
CA THR A 12 23.68 16.56 11.38
C THR A 12 22.31 16.97 10.86
N ILE A 13 21.98 16.65 9.61
CA ILE A 13 20.72 17.09 9.01
C ILE A 13 19.57 16.30 9.64
N LYS A 14 18.52 17.00 10.09
CA LYS A 14 17.29 16.40 10.59
C LYS A 14 16.25 16.27 9.48
N LYS A 15 16.03 17.37 8.75
CA LYS A 15 15.07 17.41 7.65
C LYS A 15 15.35 18.56 6.68
N ILE A 16 14.92 18.38 5.44
CA ILE A 16 14.98 19.39 4.38
C ILE A 16 13.56 19.63 3.86
N PHE A 17 13.18 20.89 3.74
CA PHE A 17 11.94 21.32 3.08
C PHE A 17 12.28 21.93 1.73
N GLU A 18 11.60 21.52 0.67
CA GLU A 18 11.68 22.12 -0.65
C GLU A 18 10.39 22.86 -0.97
N TYR A 19 10.54 24.04 -1.56
CA TYR A 19 9.44 24.93 -1.94
C TYR A 19 9.49 25.25 -3.43
N ASP A 20 8.33 25.37 -4.05
CA ASP A 20 8.20 25.89 -5.40
C ASP A 20 8.74 27.33 -5.47
N LYS A 21 9.43 27.66 -6.55
CA LYS A 21 10.12 28.96 -6.68
C LYS A 21 9.16 30.11 -6.95
N ASN A 22 7.98 29.84 -7.49
CA ASN A 22 7.08 30.87 -8.00
C ASN A 22 6.08 31.34 -6.94
N ASN A 23 5.61 30.43 -6.08
CA ASN A 23 4.57 30.72 -5.09
C ASN A 23 4.98 30.38 -3.65
N SER A 24 6.24 29.94 -3.43
CA SER A 24 6.77 29.54 -2.13
C SER A 24 5.99 28.41 -1.45
N SER A 25 5.16 27.67 -2.18
CA SER A 25 4.43 26.55 -1.61
C SER A 25 5.37 25.38 -1.35
N LYS A 26 5.15 24.67 -0.25
CA LYS A 26 5.96 23.50 0.09
C LYS A 26 5.60 22.36 -0.86
N ILE A 27 6.61 21.77 -1.50
CA ILE A 27 6.44 20.69 -2.49
C ILE A 27 7.03 19.36 -2.03
N LYS A 28 7.99 19.40 -1.09
CA LYS A 28 8.66 18.20 -0.62
C LYS A 28 9.22 18.38 0.78
N GLU A 29 9.18 17.31 1.55
CA GLU A 29 9.91 17.16 2.81
C GLU A 29 10.77 15.89 2.76
N ILE A 30 12.00 15.97 3.23
CA ILE A 30 12.91 14.83 3.37
C ILE A 30 13.32 14.77 4.83
N TYR A 31 13.03 13.66 5.48
CA TYR A 31 13.41 13.40 6.86
C TYR A 31 14.57 12.41 6.90
N TYR A 32 15.56 12.72 7.72
CA TYR A 32 16.74 11.89 7.92
C TYR A 32 16.68 11.25 9.32
N GLN A 33 17.31 10.09 9.43
CA GLN A 33 17.55 9.42 10.71
C GLN A 33 18.56 10.21 11.56
N SER A 34 18.85 9.72 12.76
CA SER A 34 19.77 10.39 13.70
C SER A 34 21.19 10.57 13.17
N ASP A 35 21.63 9.77 12.20
CA ASP A 35 22.92 9.92 11.53
C ASP A 35 22.98 11.06 10.50
N GLY A 36 21.82 11.67 10.20
CA GLY A 36 21.61 12.77 9.25
C GLY A 36 22.01 12.50 7.81
N LYS A 37 22.17 11.24 7.43
CA LYS A 37 22.54 10.79 6.07
C LYS A 37 21.51 9.82 5.53
N THR A 38 21.02 8.94 6.39
CA THR A 38 20.08 7.89 6.03
C THR A 38 18.68 8.47 5.99
N ILE A 39 18.03 8.38 4.83
CA ILE A 39 16.66 8.90 4.65
C ILE A 39 15.70 8.00 5.42
N GLN A 40 14.85 8.60 6.25
CA GLN A 40 13.76 7.92 6.91
C GLN A 40 12.51 7.92 6.03
N ASN A 41 12.10 9.09 5.57
CA ASN A 41 10.95 9.23 4.68
C ASN A 41 11.02 10.50 3.83
N ILE A 42 10.30 10.46 2.72
CA ILE A 42 10.08 11.60 1.81
C ILE A 42 8.58 11.82 1.69
N ILE A 43 8.15 13.06 1.80
CA ILE A 43 6.75 13.48 1.64
C ILE A 43 6.70 14.45 0.47
N GLU A 44 5.75 14.27 -0.44
CA GLU A 44 5.54 15.11 -1.63
C GLU A 44 4.13 15.72 -1.58
N TYR A 45 4.00 16.96 -2.04
CA TYR A 45 2.76 17.74 -1.99
C TYR A 45 2.34 18.21 -3.38
N ASP A 46 1.04 18.29 -3.63
CA ASP A 46 0.49 18.93 -4.81
C ASP A 46 0.78 20.44 -4.78
N LYS A 47 1.17 21.00 -5.92
CA LYS A 47 1.59 22.41 -5.98
C LYS A 47 0.43 23.40 -5.89
N VAL A 48 -0.79 22.96 -6.16
CA VAL A 48 -2.00 23.78 -6.25
C VAL A 48 -2.83 23.60 -4.99
N THR A 49 -3.19 22.37 -4.65
CA THR A 49 -4.04 22.09 -3.48
C THR A 49 -3.26 22.09 -2.16
N LEU A 50 -1.93 21.95 -2.24
CA LEU A 50 -1.01 21.83 -1.10
C LEU A 50 -1.25 20.59 -0.25
N ASN A 51 -2.13 19.69 -0.69
CA ASN A 51 -2.33 18.41 -0.05
C ASN A 51 -1.11 17.52 -0.28
N GLN A 52 -0.79 16.72 0.73
CA GLN A 52 0.15 15.63 0.55
C GLN A 52 -0.38 14.68 -0.53
N ILE A 53 0.47 14.29 -1.47
CA ILE A 53 0.12 13.36 -2.57
C ILE A 53 0.85 12.04 -2.46
N LYS A 54 2.01 12.02 -1.80
CA LYS A 54 2.81 10.81 -1.67
C LYS A 54 3.69 10.86 -0.43
N SER A 55 3.83 9.73 0.23
CA SER A 55 4.83 9.47 1.26
C SER A 55 5.59 8.19 0.94
N THR A 56 6.92 8.24 0.98
CA THR A 56 7.80 7.08 0.80
C THR A 56 8.61 6.89 2.07
N TYR A 57 8.47 5.72 2.71
CA TYR A 57 9.19 5.33 3.91
C TYR A 57 10.24 4.29 3.57
N TYR A 58 11.43 4.45 4.13
CA TYR A 58 12.57 3.57 3.92
C TYR A 58 12.85 2.75 5.18
N LYS A 59 13.44 1.57 4.99
CA LYS A 59 13.98 0.76 6.08
C LYS A 59 15.21 1.45 6.69
N ASN A 60 15.76 0.85 7.75
CA ASN A 60 16.91 1.39 8.47
C ASN A 60 18.16 1.57 7.60
N ASP A 61 18.28 0.89 6.45
CA ASP A 61 19.37 1.10 5.49
C ASP A 61 19.24 2.40 4.65
N GLY A 62 18.10 3.09 4.75
CA GLY A 62 17.76 4.31 4.03
C GLY A 62 17.64 4.18 2.51
N LYS A 63 17.63 2.95 1.99
CA LYS A 63 17.63 2.66 0.54
C LYS A 63 16.47 1.75 0.17
N THR A 64 16.20 0.73 0.98
CA THR A 64 15.12 -0.20 0.77
C THR A 64 13.81 0.47 1.15
N ILE A 65 12.87 0.54 0.22
CA ILE A 65 11.54 1.07 0.48
C ILE A 65 10.79 0.07 1.38
N GLN A 66 10.27 0.56 2.50
CA GLN A 66 9.38 -0.20 3.36
C GLN A 66 7.93 -0.06 2.89
N LYS A 67 7.51 1.18 2.62
CA LYS A 67 6.12 1.49 2.28
C LYS A 67 6.00 2.78 1.47
N ILE A 68 5.04 2.82 0.55
CA ILE A 68 4.63 4.00 -0.21
C ILE A 68 3.15 4.22 0.05
N ILE A 69 2.75 5.46 0.34
CA ILE A 69 1.35 5.85 0.47
C ILE A 69 1.07 6.94 -0.56
N GLU A 70 -0.02 6.81 -1.30
CA GLU A 70 -0.51 7.81 -2.24
C GLU A 70 -1.84 8.37 -1.74
N TYR A 71 -2.05 9.66 -1.99
CA TYR A 71 -3.20 10.42 -1.50
C TYR A 71 -3.87 11.13 -2.67
N ASP A 72 -5.19 11.24 -2.62
CA ASP A 72 -5.97 12.06 -3.54
C ASP A 72 -5.58 13.53 -3.36
N LYS A 73 -5.12 14.17 -4.43
CA LYS A 73 -4.65 15.55 -4.37
C LYS A 73 -5.75 16.54 -4.01
N ASP A 74 -7.02 16.25 -4.29
CA ASP A 74 -8.10 17.22 -4.15
C ASP A 74 -8.65 17.21 -2.72
N ASN A 75 -8.73 16.04 -2.08
CA ASN A 75 -9.29 15.91 -0.73
C ASN A 75 -8.29 15.42 0.35
N GLY A 76 -7.06 15.08 -0.02
CA GLY A 76 -5.99 14.66 0.89
C GLY A 76 -6.16 13.27 1.51
N LYS A 77 -7.17 12.50 1.11
CA LYS A 77 -7.42 11.14 1.62
C LYS A 77 -6.46 10.14 0.98
N GLN A 78 -6.03 9.16 1.76
CA GLN A 78 -5.24 8.04 1.25
C GLN A 78 -6.06 7.27 0.19
N VAL A 79 -5.45 6.97 -0.95
CA VAL A 79 -6.06 6.21 -2.05
C VAL A 79 -5.34 4.91 -2.32
N LYS A 80 -4.06 4.82 -1.97
CA LYS A 80 -3.25 3.64 -2.20
C LYS A 80 -2.13 3.51 -1.19
N GLU A 81 -1.81 2.28 -0.86
CA GLU A 81 -0.65 1.94 -0.06
C GLU A 81 0.04 0.71 -0.66
N ILE A 82 1.36 0.78 -0.81
CA ILE A 82 2.21 -0.32 -1.25
C ILE A 82 3.18 -0.62 -0.12
N GLU A 83 3.14 -1.82 0.43
CA GLU A 83 4.02 -2.29 1.50
C GLU A 83 4.93 -3.41 1.00
N TYR A 84 6.21 -3.37 1.41
CA TYR A 84 7.21 -4.41 1.17
C TYR A 84 7.55 -5.09 2.50
N ALA A 85 6.70 -6.06 2.88
CA ALA A 85 6.75 -6.71 4.19
C ALA A 85 7.81 -7.82 4.22
N ASP A 86 8.63 -7.81 5.27
CA ASP A 86 9.56 -8.91 5.56
C ASP A 86 8.79 -10.11 6.13
N VAL A 87 9.02 -11.29 5.58
CA VAL A 87 8.44 -12.54 6.07
C VAL A 87 9.51 -13.62 6.11
N ILE A 88 9.37 -14.57 7.04
CA ILE A 88 10.23 -15.76 7.10
C ILE A 88 9.50 -16.90 6.40
N PHE A 89 10.10 -17.43 5.34
CA PHE A 89 9.56 -18.58 4.60
C PHE A 89 10.65 -19.65 4.52
N LEU A 90 10.35 -20.83 5.09
CA LEU A 90 11.30 -21.96 5.17
C LEU A 90 12.67 -21.58 5.77
N GLY A 91 12.68 -20.67 6.75
CA GLY A 91 13.89 -20.20 7.42
C GLY A 91 14.67 -19.11 6.68
N GLU A 92 14.21 -18.69 5.50
CA GLU A 92 14.80 -17.58 4.74
C GLU A 92 13.97 -16.30 4.88
N GLN A 93 14.64 -15.16 4.97
CA GLN A 93 13.98 -13.86 4.88
C GLN A 93 13.58 -13.60 3.42
N LYS A 94 12.29 -13.36 3.21
CA LYS A 94 11.69 -12.96 1.94
C LYS A 94 10.97 -11.64 2.11
N ILE A 95 10.69 -10.98 0.99
CA ILE A 95 9.87 -9.78 0.94
C ILE A 95 8.63 -10.11 0.12
N THR A 96 7.45 -9.83 0.67
CA THR A 96 6.18 -9.87 -0.07
C THR A 96 5.70 -8.45 -0.29
N LYS A 97 5.11 -8.22 -1.47
CA LYS A 97 4.48 -6.95 -1.81
C LYS A 97 2.99 -7.02 -1.52
N ILE A 98 2.47 -6.02 -0.82
CA ILE A 98 1.04 -5.87 -0.55
C ILE A 98 0.60 -4.52 -1.10
N ILE A 99 -0.51 -4.49 -1.82
CA ILE A 99 -1.14 -3.26 -2.31
C ILE A 99 -2.53 -3.15 -1.69
N ASN A 100 -2.77 -2.07 -0.95
CA ASN A 100 -4.10 -1.68 -0.48
C ASN A 100 -4.60 -0.49 -1.32
N GLU A 101 -5.85 -0.53 -1.76
CA GLU A 101 -6.52 0.54 -2.50
C GLU A 101 -7.75 0.99 -1.71
N TYR A 102 -8.03 2.30 -1.71
CA TYR A 102 -9.04 2.92 -0.85
C TYR A 102 -9.99 3.78 -1.69
N ASP A 103 -11.27 3.77 -1.33
CA ASP A 103 -12.25 4.68 -1.92
C ASP A 103 -11.96 6.12 -1.45
N LYS A 104 -11.77 7.02 -2.42
CA LYS A 104 -11.42 8.41 -2.11
C LYS A 104 -12.53 9.21 -1.43
N ASN A 105 -13.78 8.75 -1.45
CA ASN A 105 -14.90 9.46 -0.86
C ASN A 105 -15.16 9.00 0.58
N THR A 106 -15.19 7.69 0.82
CA THR A 106 -15.43 7.11 2.15
C THR A 106 -14.15 6.97 2.96
N GLY A 107 -13.01 6.74 2.30
CA GLY A 107 -11.73 6.41 2.93
C GLY A 107 -11.60 4.93 3.30
N ASN A 108 -12.61 4.12 3.03
CA ASN A 108 -12.57 2.69 3.29
C ASN A 108 -11.67 1.98 2.27
N MET A 109 -10.97 0.93 2.71
CA MET A 109 -10.27 0.04 1.80
C MET A 109 -11.29 -0.67 0.91
N ILE A 110 -11.02 -0.73 -0.39
CA ILE A 110 -11.87 -1.39 -1.40
C ILE A 110 -11.21 -2.62 -1.98
N LYS A 111 -9.88 -2.69 -1.93
CA LYS A 111 -9.13 -3.82 -2.46
C LYS A 111 -7.81 -3.99 -1.74
N LYS A 112 -7.43 -5.25 -1.52
CA LYS A 112 -6.11 -5.64 -1.01
C LYS A 112 -5.57 -6.78 -1.87
N THR A 113 -4.40 -6.57 -2.45
CA THR A 113 -3.71 -7.56 -3.30
C THR A 113 -2.39 -7.93 -2.65
N LYS A 114 -2.17 -9.21 -2.37
CA LYS A 114 -0.87 -9.73 -1.95
C LYS A 114 -0.21 -10.44 -3.12
N TYR A 115 1.08 -10.20 -3.28
CA TYR A 115 1.92 -10.84 -4.29
C TYR A 115 2.84 -11.86 -3.64
N GLU A 116 3.21 -12.86 -4.43
CA GLU A 116 4.28 -13.79 -4.13
C GLU A 116 5.65 -13.10 -4.04
N PHE A 117 6.66 -13.85 -3.63
CA PHE A 117 8.02 -13.33 -3.42
C PHE A 117 8.69 -12.84 -4.70
N ASP A 118 8.18 -13.20 -5.88
CA ASP A 118 8.63 -12.66 -7.17
C ASP A 118 8.14 -11.22 -7.43
N GLY A 119 7.23 -10.71 -6.58
CA GLY A 119 6.63 -9.39 -6.65
C GLY A 119 5.70 -9.15 -7.84
N LYS A 120 5.35 -10.21 -8.58
CA LYS A 120 4.60 -10.17 -9.85
C LYS A 120 3.38 -11.08 -9.83
N THR A 121 3.54 -12.30 -9.33
CA THR A 121 2.47 -13.28 -9.21
C THR A 121 1.58 -12.91 -8.03
N ILE A 122 0.27 -12.95 -8.22
CA ILE A 122 -0.70 -12.62 -7.18
C ILE A 122 -0.95 -13.90 -6.37
N ASP A 123 -0.83 -13.81 -5.04
CA ASP A 123 -1.20 -14.85 -4.07
C ASP A 123 -2.72 -14.82 -3.88
N TRP A 124 -3.23 -13.64 -3.53
CA TRP A 124 -4.66 -13.42 -3.33
C TRP A 124 -5.09 -11.97 -3.48
N VAL A 125 -6.39 -11.79 -3.70
CA VAL A 125 -7.10 -10.52 -3.74
C VAL A 125 -8.28 -10.57 -2.78
N LYS A 126 -8.41 -9.56 -1.92
CA LYS A 126 -9.60 -9.27 -1.13
C LYS A 126 -10.26 -8.02 -1.69
N GLU A 127 -11.57 -8.06 -1.87
CA GLU A 127 -12.41 -6.91 -2.26
C GLU A 127 -13.36 -6.58 -1.12
N TYR A 128 -13.62 -5.29 -0.94
CA TYR A 128 -14.37 -4.76 0.18
C TYR A 128 -15.45 -3.81 -0.31
N ASP A 129 -16.60 -3.82 0.37
CA ASP A 129 -17.63 -2.84 0.14
C ASP A 129 -17.13 -1.44 0.56
N LYS A 130 -17.26 -0.47 -0.33
CA LYS A 130 -16.69 0.87 -0.14
C LYS A 130 -17.41 1.66 0.95
N ASP A 131 -18.68 1.37 1.25
CA ASP A 131 -19.49 2.17 2.16
C ASP A 131 -19.37 1.63 3.60
N THR A 132 -19.33 0.31 3.76
CA THR A 132 -19.23 -0.38 5.06
C THR A 132 -17.81 -0.81 5.44
N GLY A 133 -16.89 -0.93 4.47
CA GLY A 133 -15.52 -1.42 4.66
C GLY A 133 -15.41 -2.92 4.91
N LYS A 134 -16.50 -3.68 4.74
CA LYS A 134 -16.52 -5.13 4.99
C LYS A 134 -16.04 -5.91 3.76
N GLU A 135 -15.35 -7.03 4.01
CA GLU A 135 -14.90 -7.94 2.95
C GLU A 135 -16.12 -8.56 2.27
N ILE A 136 -16.20 -8.44 0.95
CA ILE A 136 -17.30 -8.98 0.13
C ILE A 136 -16.83 -10.14 -0.75
N LYS A 137 -15.53 -10.21 -1.02
CA LYS A 137 -14.95 -11.26 -1.86
C LYS A 137 -13.50 -11.51 -1.55
N TYR A 138 -13.12 -12.78 -1.58
CA TYR A 138 -11.73 -13.24 -1.48
C TYR A 138 -11.44 -14.19 -2.63
N THR A 139 -10.42 -13.87 -3.43
CA THR A 139 -9.95 -14.70 -4.55
C THR A 139 -8.54 -15.17 -4.24
N TYR A 140 -8.33 -16.48 -4.26
CA TYR A 140 -7.03 -17.10 -4.08
C TYR A 140 -6.53 -17.68 -5.40
N TYR A 141 -5.24 -17.53 -5.68
CA TYR A 141 -4.62 -17.96 -6.93
C TYR A 141 -3.63 -19.09 -6.69
N LYS A 142 -3.40 -19.89 -7.74
CA LYS A 142 -2.32 -20.88 -7.81
C LYS A 142 -1.04 -20.16 -8.24
N ASP A 143 0.10 -20.82 -8.04
CA ASP A 143 1.43 -20.30 -8.43
C ASP A 143 1.55 -19.95 -9.93
N ASP A 144 0.73 -20.55 -10.79
CA ASP A 144 0.67 -20.24 -12.23
C ASP A 144 -0.25 -19.04 -12.57
N GLY A 145 -0.76 -18.35 -11.54
CA GLY A 145 -1.62 -17.17 -11.65
C GLY A 145 -3.09 -17.46 -11.94
N LYS A 146 -3.49 -18.73 -11.99
CA LYS A 146 -4.90 -19.12 -12.18
C LYS A 146 -5.67 -19.05 -10.87
N ILE A 147 -6.97 -18.78 -10.95
CA ILE A 147 -7.83 -18.79 -9.76
C ILE A 147 -7.94 -20.22 -9.24
N TRP A 148 -7.72 -20.41 -7.94
CA TRP A 148 -8.01 -21.66 -7.25
C TRP A 148 -9.44 -21.65 -6.70
N TYR A 149 -9.78 -20.63 -5.93
CA TYR A 149 -11.11 -20.50 -5.35
C TYR A 149 -11.51 -19.04 -5.08
N ILE A 150 -12.81 -18.84 -4.93
CA ILE A 150 -13.43 -17.59 -4.52
C ILE A 150 -14.37 -17.84 -3.33
N TYR A 151 -14.28 -17.00 -2.31
CA TYR A 151 -15.34 -16.83 -1.31
C TYR A 151 -16.08 -15.51 -1.57
N GLU A 152 -17.40 -15.56 -1.52
CA GLU A 152 -18.28 -14.37 -1.46
C GLU A 152 -18.87 -14.28 -0.06
N TYR A 153 -19.02 -13.06 0.45
CA TYR A 153 -19.44 -12.80 1.82
C TYR A 153 -20.71 -11.94 1.85
N ASN A 154 -21.50 -12.12 2.90
CA ASN A 154 -22.64 -11.26 3.18
C ASN A 154 -22.17 -9.92 3.75
N GLU A 155 -22.58 -8.81 3.12
CA GLU A 155 -22.20 -7.45 3.52
C GLU A 155 -22.69 -7.04 4.92
N LEU A 156 -23.74 -7.68 5.45
CA LEU A 156 -24.26 -7.36 6.78
C LEU A 156 -23.58 -8.19 7.87
N THR A 157 -23.44 -9.50 7.65
CA THR A 157 -22.95 -10.43 8.70
C THR A 157 -21.47 -10.76 8.60
N GLY A 158 -20.85 -10.58 7.43
CA GLY A 158 -19.47 -11.01 7.16
C GLY A 158 -19.32 -12.53 6.99
N ASN A 159 -20.42 -13.28 6.99
CA ASN A 159 -20.39 -14.73 6.78
C ASN A 159 -20.22 -15.05 5.29
N ILE A 160 -19.54 -16.16 4.99
CA ILE A 160 -19.46 -16.69 3.62
C ILE A 160 -20.87 -17.06 3.16
N THR A 161 -21.26 -16.61 1.98
CA THR A 161 -22.53 -16.95 1.31
C THR A 161 -22.31 -17.91 0.16
N ARG A 162 -21.12 -17.85 -0.46
CA ARG A 162 -20.77 -18.72 -1.59
C ARG A 162 -19.29 -19.07 -1.59
N THR A 163 -19.02 -20.32 -1.94
CA THR A 163 -17.69 -20.83 -2.28
C THR A 163 -17.69 -21.31 -3.72
N ILE A 164 -16.71 -20.89 -4.53
CA ILE A 164 -16.52 -21.34 -5.90
C ILE A 164 -15.12 -21.92 -6.01
N MET A 165 -15.02 -23.20 -6.34
CA MET A 165 -13.75 -23.89 -6.62
C MET A 165 -13.56 -24.02 -8.12
N TYR A 166 -12.35 -23.78 -8.61
CA TYR A 166 -12.00 -23.89 -10.02
C TYR A 166 -11.10 -25.10 -10.29
N LYS A 167 -11.24 -25.67 -11.48
CA LYS A 167 -10.34 -26.73 -12.00
C LYS A 167 -8.95 -26.16 -12.28
N ASP A 168 -8.03 -27.02 -12.72
CA ASP A 168 -6.63 -26.65 -13.02
C ASP A 168 -6.44 -25.67 -14.17
N ASP A 169 -7.47 -25.43 -14.98
CA ASP A 169 -7.46 -24.36 -15.98
C ASP A 169 -7.76 -22.97 -15.41
N GLY A 170 -8.19 -22.87 -14.14
CA GLY A 170 -8.50 -21.62 -13.46
C GLY A 170 -9.73 -20.89 -13.97
N LYS A 171 -10.52 -21.52 -14.83
CA LYS A 171 -11.64 -20.91 -15.56
C LYS A 171 -12.90 -21.76 -15.47
N THR A 172 -12.75 -23.08 -15.56
CA THR A 172 -13.86 -24.01 -15.43
C THR A 172 -14.18 -24.17 -13.95
N ILE A 173 -15.43 -23.89 -13.59
CA ILE A 173 -15.93 -24.13 -12.24
C ILE A 173 -15.96 -25.63 -12.00
N ASP A 174 -15.37 -26.05 -10.89
CA ASP A 174 -15.44 -27.42 -10.42
C ASP A 174 -16.65 -27.61 -9.50
N THR A 175 -16.78 -26.75 -8.49
CA THR A 175 -17.87 -26.83 -7.50
C THR A 175 -18.33 -25.43 -7.10
N ILE A 176 -19.64 -25.29 -6.85
CA ILE A 176 -20.24 -24.14 -6.18
C ILE A 176 -20.98 -24.63 -4.94
N THR A 177 -20.70 -24.02 -3.79
CA THR A 177 -21.41 -24.26 -2.53
C THR A 177 -22.07 -22.97 -2.07
N GLN A 178 -23.34 -23.03 -1.69
CA GLN A 178 -24.08 -21.92 -1.07
C GLN A 178 -24.31 -22.25 0.41
N HIS A 179 -24.20 -21.26 1.28
CA HIS A 179 -24.29 -21.40 2.74
C HIS A 179 -25.48 -20.62 3.32
#